data_AF-A0A6T7XT74-F1
#
_entry.id   AF-A0A6T7XT74-F1
#
_cell.length_a   1.000
_cell.length_b   1.000
_cell.length_c   1.000
_cell.angle_alpha   90.00
_cell.angle_beta   90.00
_cell.angle_gamma   90.00
#
_symmetry.space_group_name_H-M   'P 1'
#
loop_
_entity.id
_entity.type
_entity.pdbx_description
1 polymer ?
#
loop_
_entity_poly.entity_id
_entity_poly.type
_entity_poly.pdbx_seq_one_letter_code
_entity_poly.pdbx_strand_id
1 'polypeptide(L)'
;YLTGNLPTELGLLTRMEELHLSSNSLGDDWEHPVTDSLPTELGLLTSMRILHLYKNSLKGSLPTELGLLTSMKLLSLNFNRLSFNLPTELGLLVLMTELSLYMNELTGSLPTELSLLTSMRILNVQTNAGLCGDVPPLNMMPPPTYGTDLGSEC
;
A
#
# COMPACT_ATOMS: atom_id res chain seq x y z
N TYR A 1 13.03 -0.59 -18.67
CA TYR A 1 11.61 -0.77 -18.36
C TYR A 1 11.39 -2.22 -17.99
N LEU A 2 10.96 -2.47 -16.75
CA LEU A 2 10.64 -3.80 -16.24
C LEU A 2 9.16 -4.09 -16.51
N THR A 3 8.86 -5.33 -16.88
CA THR A 3 7.51 -5.85 -17.16
C THR A 3 7.28 -7.14 -16.37
N GLY A 4 6.06 -7.68 -16.40
CA GLY A 4 5.71 -8.91 -15.70
C GLY A 4 5.42 -8.68 -14.22
N ASN A 5 5.31 -9.76 -13.45
CA ASN A 5 5.00 -9.69 -12.02
C ASN A 5 6.25 -9.43 -11.17
N LEU A 6 6.04 -8.98 -9.93
CA LEU A 6 7.11 -9.00 -8.92
C LEU A 6 7.47 -10.47 -8.63
N PRO A 7 8.76 -10.86 -8.72
CA PRO A 7 9.16 -12.23 -8.47
C PRO A 7 9.05 -12.57 -6.97
N THR A 8 8.54 -13.76 -6.66
CA THR A 8 8.41 -14.25 -5.27
C THR A 8 9.78 -14.40 -4.60
N GLU A 9 10.83 -14.62 -5.39
CA GLU A 9 12.22 -14.68 -4.95
C GLU A 9 12.72 -13.39 -4.28
N LEU A 10 12.03 -12.26 -4.46
CA LEU A 10 12.32 -11.05 -3.68
C LEU A 10 12.26 -11.33 -2.18
N GLY A 11 11.38 -12.21 -1.72
CA GLY A 11 11.29 -12.60 -0.31
C GLY A 11 12.55 -13.24 0.27
N LEU A 12 13.49 -13.69 -0.58
CA LEU A 12 14.80 -14.20 -0.14
C LEU A 12 15.76 -13.09 0.30
N LEU A 13 15.51 -11.84 -0.10
CA LEU A 13 16.35 -10.68 0.17
C LEU A 13 16.03 -10.06 1.53
N THR A 14 15.96 -10.86 2.58
CA THR A 14 15.46 -10.49 3.93
C THR A 14 16.20 -9.34 4.62
N ARG A 15 17.39 -8.97 4.14
CA ARG A 15 18.20 -7.83 4.59
C ARG A 15 17.95 -6.53 3.80
N MET A 16 17.08 -6.56 2.80
CA MET A 16 16.76 -5.39 1.98
C MET A 16 16.02 -4.35 2.83
N GLU A 17 16.57 -3.14 2.88
CA GLU A 17 15.94 -2.00 3.57
C GLU A 17 15.16 -1.11 2.62
N GLU A 18 15.58 -1.01 1.36
CA GLU A 18 15.00 -0.09 0.39
C GLU A 18 14.87 -0.76 -0.98
N LEU A 19 13.70 -0.62 -1.60
CA LEU A 19 13.42 -1.10 -2.94
C LEU A 19 12.75 -0.01 -3.76
N HIS A 20 13.37 0.35 -4.89
CA HIS A 20 12.87 1.36 -5.81
C HIS A 20 12.66 0.77 -7.20
N LEU A 21 11.40 0.50 -7.55
CA LEU A 21 10.99 -0.04 -8.85
C LEU A 21 9.90 0.81 -9.52
N SER A 22 9.76 2.06 -9.09
CA SER A 22 8.78 2.99 -9.64
C SER A 22 8.99 3.31 -11.12
N SER A 23 7.92 3.72 -11.81
CA SER A 23 7.94 4.09 -13.23
C SER A 23 8.37 2.93 -14.15
N ASN A 24 7.77 1.76 -13.94
CA ASN A 24 7.91 0.57 -14.78
C ASN A 24 6.53 0.08 -15.23
N SER A 25 6.47 -1.12 -15.83
CA SER A 25 5.26 -1.78 -16.31
C SER A 25 5.01 -3.09 -15.56
N LEU A 26 5.36 -3.13 -14.26
CA LEU A 26 5.11 -4.31 -13.42
C LEU A 26 3.61 -4.52 -13.21
N GLY A 27 3.16 -5.78 -13.21
CA GLY A 27 1.75 -6.18 -13.08
C GLY A 27 0.95 -6.21 -14.39
N ASP A 28 1.55 -5.79 -15.50
CA ASP A 28 0.94 -5.77 -16.84
C ASP A 28 1.05 -7.13 -17.58
N ASP A 29 1.18 -8.24 -16.84
CA ASP A 29 1.26 -9.56 -17.45
C ASP A 29 -0.13 -10.03 -17.90
N TRP A 30 -0.31 -10.17 -19.21
CA TRP A 30 -1.54 -10.64 -19.86
C TRP A 30 -1.54 -12.16 -20.11
N GLU A 31 -0.38 -12.82 -20.08
CA GLU A 31 -0.25 -14.24 -20.46
C GLU A 31 -0.62 -15.19 -19.32
N HIS A 32 -0.44 -14.76 -18.07
CA HIS A 32 -0.81 -15.51 -16.89
C HIS A 32 -1.94 -14.81 -16.15
N PRO A 33 -2.99 -15.52 -15.70
CA PRO A 33 -3.95 -14.95 -14.76
C PRO A 33 -3.18 -14.62 -13.49
N VAL A 34 -2.78 -13.36 -13.40
CA VAL A 34 -2.12 -12.75 -12.25
C VAL A 34 -2.94 -13.13 -11.03
N THR A 35 -2.29 -13.65 -10.00
CA THR A 35 -2.89 -13.66 -8.67
C THR A 35 -3.40 -12.24 -8.43
N ASP A 36 -4.68 -12.08 -8.09
CA ASP A 36 -5.29 -10.77 -7.83
C ASP A 36 -4.71 -10.10 -6.57
N SER A 37 -3.41 -10.25 -6.30
CA SER A 37 -2.67 -9.68 -5.19
C SER A 37 -1.18 -9.59 -5.52
N LEU A 38 -0.48 -8.68 -4.83
CA LEU A 38 0.98 -8.71 -4.76
C LEU A 38 1.47 -10.03 -4.14
N PRO A 39 2.72 -10.47 -4.43
CA PRO A 39 3.30 -11.65 -3.80
C PRO A 39 3.31 -11.55 -2.27
N THR A 40 2.86 -12.60 -1.58
CA THR A 40 2.85 -12.65 -0.12
C THR A 40 4.28 -12.70 0.45
N GLU A 41 5.24 -13.17 -0.35
CA GLU A 41 6.67 -13.20 -0.02
C GLU A 41 7.27 -11.81 0.21
N LEU A 42 6.60 -10.72 -0.22
CA LEU A 42 6.99 -9.37 0.18
C LEU A 42 7.00 -9.19 1.70
N GLY A 43 6.15 -9.92 2.43
CA GLY A 43 6.13 -9.91 3.90
C GLY A 43 7.37 -10.54 4.56
N LEU A 44 8.20 -11.26 3.80
CA LEU A 44 9.47 -11.82 4.30
C LEU A 44 10.58 -10.76 4.40
N LEU A 45 10.40 -9.60 3.79
CA LEU A 45 11.36 -8.50 3.76
C LEU A 45 11.36 -7.69 5.07
N THR A 46 11.47 -8.34 6.22
CA THR A 46 11.24 -7.73 7.54
C THR A 46 12.16 -6.55 7.91
N SER A 47 13.28 -6.39 7.19
CA SER A 47 14.18 -5.23 7.29
C SER A 47 13.73 -4.02 6.44
N MET A 48 12.68 -4.16 5.62
CA MET A 48 12.23 -3.15 4.67
C MET A 48 11.75 -1.90 5.38
N ARG A 49 12.22 -0.76 4.90
CA ARG A 49 11.92 0.60 5.40
C ARG A 49 11.26 1.44 4.33
N ILE A 50 11.68 1.31 3.07
CA ILE A 50 11.18 2.10 1.95
C ILE A 50 10.83 1.18 0.78
N LEU A 51 9.56 1.18 0.39
CA LEU A 51 9.08 0.47 -0.79
C LEU A 51 8.43 1.44 -1.77
N HIS A 52 9.12 1.70 -2.87
CA HIS A 52 8.67 2.55 -3.97
C HIS A 52 8.27 1.69 -5.17
N LEU A 53 6.97 1.56 -5.41
CA LEU A 53 6.40 0.86 -6.58
C LEU A 53 5.41 1.74 -7.36
N TYR A 54 5.38 3.05 -7.11
CA TYR A 54 4.48 3.97 -7.80
C TYR A 54 4.68 4.00 -9.32
N LYS A 55 3.62 4.33 -10.07
CA LYS A 55 3.61 4.34 -11.55
C LYS A 55 4.02 2.97 -12.11
N ASN A 56 3.24 1.96 -11.79
CA ASN A 56 3.28 0.62 -12.40
C ASN A 56 1.86 0.23 -12.82
N SER A 57 1.65 -1.03 -13.19
CA SER A 57 0.33 -1.61 -13.49
C SER A 57 -0.05 -2.70 -12.48
N LEU A 58 0.40 -2.56 -11.22
CA LEU A 58 0.11 -3.51 -10.15
C LEU A 58 -1.41 -3.51 -9.90
N LYS A 59 -2.00 -4.70 -9.78
CA LYS A 59 -3.46 -4.89 -9.65
C LYS A 59 -3.79 -5.85 -8.53
N GLY A 60 -5.08 -5.86 -8.14
CA GLY A 60 -5.56 -6.73 -7.09
C GLY A 60 -5.35 -6.17 -5.67
N SER A 61 -5.55 -7.01 -4.66
CA SER A 61 -5.49 -6.65 -3.25
C SER A 61 -4.05 -6.54 -2.72
N LEU A 62 -3.93 -5.81 -1.60
CA LEU A 62 -2.70 -5.83 -0.81
C LEU A 62 -2.69 -7.10 0.07
N PRO A 63 -1.61 -7.90 0.06
CA PRO A 63 -1.50 -9.07 0.92
C PRO A 63 -1.40 -8.66 2.39
N THR A 64 -2.02 -9.43 3.28
CA THR A 64 -2.00 -9.17 4.74
C THR A 64 -0.59 -9.29 5.31
N GLU A 65 0.28 -10.06 4.65
CA GLU A 65 1.69 -10.22 5.00
C GLU A 65 2.49 -8.91 4.95
N LEU A 66 2.00 -7.85 4.28
CA LEU A 66 2.63 -6.53 4.40
C LEU A 66 2.66 -6.00 5.84
N GLY A 67 1.73 -6.43 6.70
CA GLY A 67 1.75 -6.11 8.12
C GLY A 67 2.94 -6.68 8.90
N LEU A 68 3.69 -7.64 8.32
CA LEU A 68 4.91 -8.18 8.92
C LEU A 68 6.10 -7.23 8.81
N LEU A 69 6.01 -6.21 7.94
CA LEU A 69 7.10 -5.28 7.63
C LEU A 69 7.22 -4.16 8.67
N THR A 70 7.31 -4.53 9.94
CA THR A 70 7.25 -3.60 11.08
C THR A 70 8.34 -2.51 11.11
N SER A 71 9.41 -2.65 10.32
CA SER A 71 10.45 -1.62 10.10
C SER A 71 10.06 -0.54 9.08
N MET A 72 8.91 -0.70 8.40
CA MET A 72 8.49 0.14 7.29
C MET A 72 8.22 1.58 7.71
N LYS A 73 8.75 2.53 6.93
CA LYS A 73 8.58 3.98 7.11
C LYS A 73 7.81 4.61 5.95
N LEU A 74 7.99 4.11 4.73
CA LEU A 74 7.39 4.67 3.54
C LEU A 74 6.94 3.55 2.60
N LEU A 75 5.64 3.55 2.28
CA LEU A 75 5.04 2.71 1.25
C LEU A 75 4.37 3.58 0.18
N SER A 76 4.92 3.54 -1.04
CA SER A 76 4.42 4.32 -2.17
C SER A 76 3.97 3.39 -3.29
N LEU A 77 2.65 3.31 -3.46
CA LEU A 77 1.93 2.45 -4.41
C LEU A 77 1.01 3.28 -5.32
N ASN A 78 1.13 4.61 -5.32
CA ASN A 78 0.29 5.50 -6.11
C ASN A 78 0.47 5.31 -7.63
N PHE A 79 -0.56 5.63 -8.41
CA PHE A 79 -0.63 5.35 -9.86
C PHE A 79 -0.42 3.85 -10.17
N ASN A 80 -1.29 3.01 -9.62
CA ASN A 80 -1.41 1.59 -9.96
C ASN A 80 -2.90 1.27 -10.19
N ARG A 81 -3.26 -0.02 -10.27
CA ARG A 81 -4.63 -0.53 -10.41
C ARG A 81 -5.00 -1.43 -9.24
N LEU A 82 -4.46 -1.15 -8.04
CA LEU A 82 -4.74 -1.93 -6.84
C LEU A 82 -6.21 -1.77 -6.47
N SER A 83 -6.86 -2.86 -6.10
CA SER A 83 -8.30 -2.91 -5.85
C SER A 83 -8.60 -3.62 -4.53
N PHE A 84 -9.88 -3.77 -4.21
CA PHE A 84 -10.37 -4.32 -2.95
C PHE A 84 -10.01 -3.46 -1.73
N ASN A 85 -10.35 -3.97 -0.54
CA ASN A 85 -10.19 -3.28 0.73
C ASN A 85 -8.73 -3.33 1.18
N LEU A 86 -8.33 -2.32 1.96
CA LEU A 86 -7.02 -2.35 2.63
C LEU A 86 -7.02 -3.39 3.77
N PRO A 87 -5.94 -4.16 3.92
CA PRO A 87 -5.79 -5.11 5.02
C PRO A 87 -5.64 -4.37 6.36
N THR A 88 -6.30 -4.88 7.40
CA THR A 88 -6.26 -4.28 8.76
C THR A 88 -4.87 -4.38 9.36
N GLU A 89 -4.07 -5.35 8.91
CA GLU A 89 -2.69 -5.58 9.30
C GLU A 89 -1.76 -4.40 8.98
N LEU A 90 -2.14 -3.48 8.07
CA LEU A 90 -1.39 -2.23 7.88
C LEU A 90 -1.31 -1.40 9.17
N GLY A 91 -2.25 -1.54 10.10
CA GLY A 91 -2.20 -0.90 11.42
C GLY A 91 -1.06 -1.38 12.32
N LEU A 92 -0.40 -2.51 11.99
CA LEU A 92 0.76 -3.01 12.73
C LEU A 92 2.05 -2.23 12.42
N LEU A 93 2.06 -1.42 11.36
CA LEU A 93 3.24 -0.73 10.84
C LEU A 93 3.50 0.60 11.59
N VAL A 94 3.60 0.55 12.92
CA VAL A 94 3.62 1.73 13.80
C VAL A 94 4.75 2.75 13.54
N LEU A 95 5.80 2.35 12.82
CA LEU A 95 6.91 3.21 12.38
C LEU A 95 6.64 3.92 11.04
N MET A 96 5.53 3.60 10.38
CA MET A 96 5.14 4.17 9.09
C MET A 96 4.89 5.66 9.22
N THR A 97 5.55 6.42 8.36
CA THR A 97 5.44 7.88 8.25
C THR A 97 4.67 8.32 7.02
N GLU A 98 4.67 7.50 5.97
CA GLU A 98 4.02 7.82 4.71
C GLU A 98 3.41 6.57 4.05
N LEU A 99 2.12 6.67 3.72
CA LEU A 99 1.37 5.72 2.93
C LEU A 99 0.71 6.46 1.76
N SER A 100 1.18 6.20 0.53
CA SER A 100 0.65 6.80 -0.68
C SER A 100 0.00 5.74 -1.57
N LEU A 101 -1.33 5.79 -1.65
CA LEU A 101 -2.23 4.94 -2.40
C LEU A 101 -3.05 5.72 -3.44
N TYR A 102 -2.70 6.99 -3.65
CA TYR A 102 -3.35 7.89 -4.62
C TYR A 102 -3.44 7.28 -6.02
N MET A 103 -4.59 7.47 -6.69
CA MET A 103 -4.85 6.90 -8.03
C MET A 103 -4.66 5.37 -8.06
N ASN A 104 -5.62 4.68 -7.45
CA ASN A 104 -5.83 3.23 -7.52
C ASN A 104 -7.34 2.95 -7.65
N GLU A 105 -7.73 1.69 -7.54
CA GLU A 105 -9.11 1.19 -7.66
C GLU A 105 -9.60 0.59 -6.33
N LEU A 106 -9.06 1.06 -5.19
CA LEU A 106 -9.39 0.54 -3.86
C LEU A 106 -10.86 0.78 -3.50
N THR A 107 -11.40 -0.14 -2.71
CA THR A 107 -12.82 -0.15 -2.30
C THR A 107 -13.00 -0.22 -0.79
N GLY A 108 -14.21 0.10 -0.32
CA GLY A 108 -14.60 -0.05 1.08
C GLY A 108 -14.08 1.07 1.99
N SER A 109 -14.21 0.88 3.29
CA SER A 109 -13.72 1.83 4.28
C SER A 109 -12.23 1.65 4.54
N LEU A 110 -11.58 2.71 4.99
CA LEU A 110 -10.24 2.61 5.55
C LEU A 110 -10.29 1.83 6.89
N PRO A 111 -9.40 0.85 7.12
CA PRO A 111 -9.33 0.12 8.38
C PRO A 111 -9.16 1.05 9.58
N THR A 112 -9.95 0.86 10.62
CA THR A 112 -9.84 1.68 11.85
C THR A 112 -8.50 1.47 12.53
N GLU A 113 -7.85 0.33 12.30
CA GLU A 113 -6.50 -0.01 12.74
C GLU A 113 -5.43 0.96 12.23
N LEU A 114 -5.68 1.71 11.15
CA LEU A 114 -4.77 2.77 10.71
C LEU A 114 -4.59 3.84 11.81
N SER A 115 -5.56 4.01 12.73
CA SER A 115 -5.42 4.90 13.90
C SER A 115 -4.26 4.53 14.84
N LEU A 116 -3.74 3.29 14.76
CA LEU A 116 -2.57 2.82 15.51
C LEU A 116 -1.24 3.37 14.97
N LEU A 117 -1.24 3.96 13.76
CA LEU A 117 -0.06 4.49 13.09
C LEU A 117 0.39 5.82 13.68
N THR A 118 0.93 5.76 14.88
CA THR A 118 1.34 6.93 15.69
C THR A 118 2.46 7.77 15.05
N SER A 119 3.24 7.21 14.12
CA SER A 119 4.29 7.92 13.38
C SER A 119 3.82 8.55 12.07
N MET A 120 2.55 8.33 11.68
CA MET A 120 2.03 8.72 10.37
C MET A 120 2.04 10.24 10.18
N ARG A 121 2.52 10.67 9.02
CA ARG A 121 2.59 12.08 8.61
C ARG A 121 1.86 12.34 7.31
N ILE A 122 1.85 11.37 6.42
CA ILE A 122 1.24 11.48 5.09
C ILE A 122 0.42 10.21 4.83
N LEU A 123 -0.91 10.37 4.78
CA LEU A 123 -1.81 9.38 4.22
C LEU A 123 -2.44 9.98 2.98
N ASN A 124 -2.15 9.43 1.80
CA ASN A 124 -2.77 9.87 0.55
C ASN A 124 -3.52 8.71 -0.10
N VAL A 125 -4.85 8.74 0.01
CA VAL A 125 -5.77 7.73 -0.57
C VAL A 125 -6.70 8.34 -1.62
N GLN A 126 -6.44 9.58 -2.03
CA GLN A 126 -7.32 10.30 -2.95
C GLN A 126 -7.40 9.59 -4.31
N THR A 127 -8.49 9.84 -5.04
CA THR A 127 -8.71 9.25 -6.37
C THR A 127 -8.69 7.71 -6.31
N ASN A 128 -9.43 7.16 -5.34
CA ASN A 128 -9.89 5.78 -5.31
C ASN A 128 -11.41 5.82 -5.26
N ALA A 129 -12.09 5.58 -6.39
CA ALA A 129 -13.52 5.84 -6.52
C ALA A 129 -14.41 4.91 -5.67
N GLY A 130 -13.88 3.77 -5.22
CA GLY A 130 -14.60 2.81 -4.39
C GLY A 130 -14.41 3.00 -2.89
N LEU A 131 -13.52 3.91 -2.46
CA LEU A 131 -13.36 4.20 -1.04
C LEU A 131 -14.57 5.00 -0.53
N CYS A 132 -15.02 4.68 0.68
CA CYS A 132 -16.20 5.27 1.31
C CYS A 132 -15.98 5.45 2.82
N GLY A 133 -16.88 6.18 3.47
CA GLY A 133 -16.85 6.43 4.92
C GLY A 133 -15.75 7.40 5.38
N ASP A 134 -15.50 7.37 6.69
CA ASP A 134 -14.60 8.33 7.35
C ASP A 134 -13.13 7.92 7.29
N VAL A 135 -12.25 8.93 7.23
CA VAL A 135 -10.82 8.74 7.46
C VAL A 135 -10.59 8.48 8.96
N PRO A 136 -9.94 7.36 9.35
CA PRO A 136 -9.65 7.06 10.74
C PRO A 136 -8.91 8.21 11.42
N PRO A 137 -9.12 8.45 12.73
CA PRO A 137 -8.48 9.54 13.45
C PRO A 137 -6.99 9.24 13.61
N LEU A 138 -6.19 9.66 12.64
CA LEU A 138 -4.75 9.59 12.70
C LEU A 138 -4.22 10.76 13.53
N ASN A 139 -3.28 10.49 14.44
CA ASN A 139 -2.57 11.52 15.21
C ASN A 139 -1.50 12.24 14.35
N MET A 140 -1.88 12.70 13.16
CA MET A 140 -1.00 13.37 12.21
C MET A 140 -0.75 14.83 12.62
N MET A 141 0.48 15.29 12.44
CA MET A 141 0.84 16.71 12.53
C MET A 141 1.52 17.17 11.22
N PRO A 142 0.93 18.09 10.45
CA PRO A 142 -0.41 18.69 10.63
C PRO A 142 -1.55 17.68 10.39
N PRO A 143 -2.77 17.92 10.92
CA PRO A 143 -3.93 17.10 10.62
C PRO A 143 -4.22 17.08 9.10
N PRO A 144 -4.95 16.06 8.59
CA PRO A 144 -5.22 15.92 7.17
C PRO A 144 -5.74 17.22 6.56
N THR A 145 -5.06 17.74 5.55
CA THR A 145 -5.42 19.00 4.87
C THR A 145 -6.61 18.85 3.92
N TYR A 146 -7.15 17.65 3.78
CA TYR A 146 -8.26 17.30 2.90
C TYR A 146 -9.34 16.57 3.70
N GLY A 147 -10.59 16.72 3.27
CA GLY A 147 -11.78 16.28 4.00
C GLY A 147 -11.62 14.89 4.63
N THR A 148 -12.05 14.77 5.88
CA THR A 148 -12.09 13.51 6.65
C THR A 148 -13.13 12.52 6.13
N ASP A 149 -13.74 12.83 4.99
CA ASP A 149 -14.87 12.15 4.39
C ASP A 149 -14.47 11.71 2.98
N LEU A 150 -14.48 10.39 2.73
CA LEU A 150 -14.15 9.79 1.45
C LEU A 150 -15.37 9.64 0.53
N GLY A 151 -16.56 10.02 1.00
CA GLY A 151 -17.82 9.92 0.26
C GLY A 151 -18.96 9.32 1.10
N SER A 152 -19.96 8.76 0.45
CA SER A 152 -21.11 8.12 1.13
C SER A 152 -20.68 7.06 2.16
N GLU A 153 -21.55 6.73 3.11
CA GLU A 153 -21.34 5.59 4.01
C GLU A 153 -21.08 4.30 3.22
N CYS A 154 -20.11 3.50 3.69
CA CYS A 154 -20.02 2.09 3.36
C CYS A 154 -21.14 1.33 4.11
#